data_AF-A0A932CCM8-F1
#
_entry.id   AF-A0A932CCM8-F1
#
_cell.length_a   1.000
_cell.length_b   1.000
_cell.length_c   1.000
_cell.angle_alpha   90.00
_cell.angle_beta   90.00
_cell.angle_gamma   90.00
#
_symmetry.space_group_name_H-M   'P 1'
#
loop_
_entity.id
_entity.type
_entity.pdbx_description
1 polymer ?
#
loop_
_entity_poly.entity_id
_entity_poly.type
_entity_poly.pdbx_seq_one_letter_code
_entity_poly.pdbx_strand_id
1 'polypeptide(L)' 'MIKMECGACHEFYSDNPMNIAKHIVGKFDDLHSTWLNKNGFDPTDFATPFGKGNLQPLADYIEKKAKKK' A
#
# COMPACT_ATOMS: atom_id res chain seq x y z
N MET A 1 -6.21 -3.43 18.16
CA MET A 1 -5.56 -2.65 17.09
C MET A 1 -4.68 -3.61 16.29
N ILE A 2 -4.98 -3.79 15.00
CA ILE A 2 -4.22 -4.70 14.13
C ILE A 2 -2.95 -3.95 13.72
N LYS A 3 -1.78 -4.39 14.20
CA LYS A 3 -0.49 -3.87 13.74
C LYS A 3 -0.20 -4.49 12.38
N MET A 4 -0.26 -3.70 11.31
CA MET A 4 0.06 -4.18 9.97
C MET A 4 1.49 -3.83 9.61
N GLU A 5 2.31 -4.84 9.39
CA GLU A 5 3.66 -4.68 8.85
C GLU A 5 3.56 -4.41 7.34
N CYS A 6 4.04 -3.24 6.90
CA CYS A 6 4.22 -2.97 5.48
C CYS A 6 5.30 -3.93 4.94
N GLY A 7 4.92 -4.82 4.02
CA GLY A 7 5.86 -5.79 3.42
C GLY A 7 6.95 -5.15 2.54
N ALA A 8 6.91 -3.84 2.34
CA ALA A 8 7.96 -3.07 1.67
C ALA A 8 8.95 -2.49 2.70
N CYS A 9 8.46 -1.73 3.69
CA CYS A 9 9.33 -0.98 4.58
C CYS A 9 9.68 -1.69 5.89
N HIS A 10 8.89 -2.67 6.33
CA HIS A 10 8.97 -3.30 7.67
C HIS A 10 8.91 -2.30 8.87
N GLU A 11 8.93 -0.98 8.64
CA GLU A 11 9.15 0.05 9.67
C GLU A 11 8.00 1.07 9.86
N PHE A 12 6.86 0.95 9.18
CA PHE A 12 5.75 1.88 9.43
C PHE A 12 4.44 1.14 9.77
N TYR A 13 4.01 1.36 11.02
CA TYR A 13 2.86 0.76 11.68
C TYR A 13 1.67 1.72 11.58
N SER A 14 0.80 1.55 10.59
CA SER A 14 -0.55 2.11 10.69
C SER A 14 -1.54 0.97 10.89
N ASP A 15 -2.52 1.17 11.76
CA ASP A 15 -3.65 0.27 11.98
C ASP A 15 -4.76 0.46 10.93
N ASN A 16 -4.58 1.39 9.98
CA ASN A 16 -5.53 1.70 8.92
C ASN A 16 -4.96 1.35 7.53
N PRO A 17 -5.57 0.38 6.81
CA PRO A 17 -5.10 -0.04 5.48
C PRO A 17 -5.08 1.09 4.44
N MET A 18 -6.00 2.05 4.54
CA MET A 18 -6.07 3.19 3.64
C MET A 18 -4.89 4.15 3.85
N ASN A 19 -4.45 4.33 5.10
CA ASN A 19 -3.28 5.16 5.39
C ASN A 19 -1.98 4.51 4.87
N ILE A 20 -1.88 3.18 4.95
CA ILE A 20 -0.76 2.44 4.33
C ILE A 20 -0.81 2.58 2.81
N ALA A 21 -1.97 2.38 2.18
CA ALA A 21 -2.12 2.56 0.73
C ALA A 21 -1.68 3.96 0.28
N LYS A 22 -2.10 5.01 1.00
CA LYS A 22 -1.67 6.40 0.77
C LYS A 22 -0.17 6.59 0.98
N HIS A 23 0.43 5.93 1.96
CA HIS A 23 1.88 6.00 2.18
C HIS A 23 2.66 5.40 1.00
N ILE A 24 2.29 4.18 0.58
CA ILE A 24 2.92 3.46 -0.54
C ILE A 24 2.85 4.30 -1.82
N VAL A 25 1.65 4.79 -2.14
CA VAL A 25 1.40 5.61 -3.33
C VAL A 25 1.98 7.02 -3.19
N GLY A 26 2.04 7.59 -1.99
CA GLY A 26 2.58 8.94 -1.79
C GLY A 26 4.10 9.02 -1.93
N LYS A 27 4.80 7.89 -1.80
CA LYS A 27 6.27 7.82 -1.88
C LYS A 27 6.78 7.50 -3.27
N PHE A 28 6.15 6.56 -3.99
CA PHE A 28 6.59 6.10 -5.31
C PHE A 28 8.08 5.74 -5.45
N ASP A 29 8.78 5.49 -4.33
CA ASP A 29 10.17 5.06 -4.39
C ASP A 29 10.28 3.66 -5.01
N ASP A 30 11.50 3.27 -5.38
CA ASP A 30 11.75 1.99 -6.04
C ASP A 30 11.23 0.80 -5.23
N LEU A 31 11.29 0.89 -3.89
CA LEU A 31 10.84 -0.15 -2.98
C LEU A 31 9.32 -0.30 -2.98
N HIS A 32 8.57 0.81 -2.93
CA HIS A 32 7.12 0.83 -3.01
C HIS A 32 6.62 0.43 -4.40
N SER A 33 7.24 0.96 -5.45
CA SER A 33 6.95 0.62 -6.84
C SER A 33 7.21 -0.87 -7.11
N THR A 34 8.32 -1.42 -6.61
CA THR A 34 8.63 -2.85 -6.72
C THR A 34 7.62 -3.71 -5.95
N TRP A 35 7.23 -3.30 -4.75
CA TRP A 35 6.24 -4.02 -3.96
C TRP A 35 4.87 -4.02 -4.64
N LEU A 36 4.42 -2.89 -5.17
CA LEU A 36 3.16 -2.80 -5.92
C LEU A 36 3.17 -3.77 -7.11
N ASN A 37 4.20 -3.69 -7.96
CA ASN A 37 4.35 -4.55 -9.12
C ASN A 37 4.35 -6.04 -8.76
N LYS A 38 5.10 -6.43 -7.71
CA LYS A 38 5.16 -7.82 -7.23
C LYS A 38 3.80 -8.36 -6.74
N ASN A 39 2.92 -7.48 -6.28
CA ASN A 39 1.58 -7.83 -5.81
C ASN A 39 0.49 -7.59 -6.86
N GLY A 40 0.86 -7.32 -8.12
CA GLY A 40 -0.06 -7.19 -9.24
C GLY A 40 -0.75 -5.81 -9.34
N PHE A 41 -0.15 -4.79 -8.74
CA PHE A 41 -0.61 -3.40 -8.83
C PHE A 41 0.36 -2.61 -9.70
N ASP A 42 -0.14 -1.93 -10.73
CA ASP A 42 0.66 -1.00 -11.51
C ASP A 42 0.79 0.31 -10.73
N PRO A 43 2.00 0.78 -10.39
CA PRO A 43 2.18 2.06 -9.74
C PRO A 43 1.48 3.19 -10.51
N THR A 44 1.52 3.21 -11.83
CA THR A 44 0.93 4.28 -12.66
C THR A 44 -0.58 4.44 -12.48
N ASP A 45 -1.31 3.38 -12.09
CA ASP A 45 -2.74 3.45 -11.72
C ASP A 45 -3.00 4.44 -10.56
N PHE A 46 -1.97 4.71 -9.77
CA PHE A 46 -2.01 5.59 -8.61
C PHE A 46 -1.23 6.90 -8.80
N ALA A 47 -0.49 7.06 -9.90
CA ALA A 47 0.42 8.18 -10.16
C ALA A 47 -0.28 9.51 -10.55
N THR A 48 -1.61 9.57 -10.45
CA THR A 48 -2.36 10.80 -10.71
C THR A 48 -2.04 11.87 -9.65
N PRO A 49 -2.08 13.17 -9.98
CA PRO A 49 -1.83 14.22 -9.01
C PRO A 49 -2.77 14.01 -7.81
N PHE A 50 -2.17 13.81 -6.64
CA PHE A 50 -2.81 13.53 -5.34
C PHE A 50 -3.35 12.11 -5.10
N GLY A 51 -2.95 11.10 -5.88
CA GLY A 51 -3.35 9.71 -5.61
C GLY A 51 -4.86 9.49 -5.79
N LYS A 52 -5.46 10.17 -6.77
CA LYS A 52 -6.90 10.03 -7.14
C LYS A 52 -7.22 8.71 -7.86
N GLY A 53 -6.23 7.84 -8.03
CA GLY A 53 -6.51 6.42 -8.31
C GLY A 53 -7.35 5.83 -7.18
N ASN A 54 -8.24 4.90 -7.50
CA ASN A 54 -9.03 4.24 -6.46
C ASN A 54 -8.07 3.40 -5.57
N LEU A 55 -7.78 3.87 -4.36
CA LEU A 55 -6.91 3.19 -3.39
C LEU A 55 -7.63 2.05 -2.64
N GLN A 56 -8.95 1.92 -2.79
CA GLN A 56 -9.74 0.91 -2.09
C GLN A 56 -9.27 -0.53 -2.38
N PRO A 57 -9.00 -0.94 -3.64
CA PRO A 57 -8.49 -2.28 -3.94
C PRO A 57 -7.14 -2.57 -3.25
N LEU A 58 -6.27 -1.55 -3.17
CA LEU A 58 -4.98 -1.67 -2.50
C LEU A 58 -5.16 -1.77 -0.97
N ALA A 59 -6.04 -0.95 -0.40
CA ALA A 59 -6.38 -1.01 1.02
C ALA A 59 -6.99 -2.37 1.42
N ASP A 60 -7.93 -2.90 0.64
CA ASP A 60 -8.55 -4.20 0.87
C ASP A 60 -7.53 -5.34 0.78
N TYR A 61 -6.58 -5.24 -0.17
CA TYR A 61 -5.49 -6.19 -0.29
C TYR A 61 -4.57 -6.19 0.94
N ILE A 62 -4.17 -5.01 1.42
CA ILE A 62 -3.35 -4.83 2.62
C ILE A 62 -4.07 -5.43 3.83
N GLU A 63 -5.36 -5.14 4.01
CA GLU A 63 -6.16 -5.66 5.12
C GLU A 63 -6.24 -7.20 5.08
N LYS A 64 -6.50 -7.78 3.89
CA LYS A 64 -6.54 -9.23 3.70
C LYS A 64 -5.21 -9.90 4.02
N LYS A 65 -4.08 -9.28 3.68
CA LYS A 65 -2.74 -9.79 4.01
C LYS A 65 -2.46 -9.73 5.51
N ALA A 66 -2.90 -8.66 6.18
CA ALA A 66 -2.74 -8.52 7.62
C ALA A 66 -3.56 -9.52 8.43
N LYS A 67 -4.78 -9.85 7.99
CA LYS A 67 -5.64 -10.85 8.65
C LYS A 67 -5.21 -12.31 8.44
N LYS A 68 -4.28 -12.57 7.51
CA LYS A 68 -3.75 -13.91 7.22
C LYS A 68 -2.46 -14.25 8.00
N LYS A 69 -1.98 -13.34 8.85
CA LYS A 69 -0.93 -13.58 9.84
C LYS A 69 -1.58 -13.90 11.19
#